data_AF-A0A9Q0MXP4-F1
#
_entry.id   AF-A0A9Q0MXP4-F1
#
_cell.length_a   1.000
_cell.length_b   1.000
_cell.length_c   1.000
_cell.angle_alpha   90.00
_cell.angle_beta   90.00
_cell.angle_gamma   90.00
#
_symmetry.space_group_name_H-M   'P 1'
#
loop_
_entity.id
_entity.type
_entity.pdbx_description
1 polymer ?
#
loop_
_entity_poly.entity_id
_entity_poly.type
_entity_poly.pdbx_seq_one_letter_code
_entity_poly.pdbx_strand_id
1 'polypeptide(L)'
;TFQFTACVGFGFFLLLASYAGLEHAIAISFVLLAHTLMGAFFPSLRVNAIDLTPNYAGTLISITNGFGSLSGFAGAYSAGMLTPNATLEEWRMVFWISFIIFTVTSAIYCIWASAEQQEWNDLGKTKTETNVKVADEKMSVD
;
A
#
# COMPACT_ATOMS: atom_id res chain seq x y z
N THR A 1 0.37 3.74 11.51
CA THR A 1 -0.36 2.96 12.53
C THR A 1 -1.73 2.48 12.08
N PHE A 2 -2.65 3.34 11.63
CA PHE A 2 -3.98 2.90 11.13
C PHE A 2 -3.89 1.85 10.02
N GLN A 3 -2.96 2.06 9.08
CA GLN A 3 -2.62 1.10 8.03
C GLN A 3 -2.24 -0.29 8.56
N PHE A 4 -1.42 -0.35 9.61
CA PHE A 4 -0.97 -1.61 10.20
C PHE A 4 -2.13 -2.36 10.85
N THR A 5 -2.94 -1.66 11.64
CA THR A 5 -4.14 -2.25 12.25
C THR A 5 -5.12 -2.78 11.20
N ALA A 6 -5.29 -2.05 10.09
CA ALA A 6 -6.15 -2.47 8.99
C ALA A 6 -5.63 -3.75 8.30
N CYS A 7 -4.34 -3.81 7.94
CA CYS A 7 -3.74 -4.97 7.27
C CYS A 7 -3.70 -6.21 8.15
N VAL A 8 -3.27 -6.06 9.41
CA VAL A 8 -3.18 -7.18 10.36
C VAL A 8 -4.59 -7.66 10.73
N GLY A 9 -5.51 -6.73 10.98
CA GLY A 9 -6.91 -7.06 11.26
C GLY A 9 -7.56 -7.82 10.09
N PHE A 10 -7.42 -7.31 8.87
CA PHE A 10 -7.94 -7.97 7.68
C PHE A 10 -7.42 -9.41 7.54
N GLY A 11 -6.10 -9.60 7.58
CA GLY A 11 -5.52 -10.93 7.39
C GLY A 11 -5.82 -11.89 8.55
N PHE A 12 -5.89 -11.40 9.79
CA PHE A 12 -6.24 -12.22 10.95
C PHE A 12 -7.68 -12.73 10.89
N PHE A 13 -8.66 -11.87 10.61
CA PHE A 13 -10.06 -12.29 10.49
C PHE A 13 -10.30 -13.17 9.25
N LEU A 14 -9.56 -12.94 8.16
CA LEU A 14 -9.61 -13.81 6.99
C LEU A 14 -9.05 -15.20 7.28
N LEU A 15 -7.97 -15.30 8.06
CA LEU A 15 -7.46 -16.57 8.55
C LEU A 15 -8.49 -17.28 9.44
N LEU A 16 -9.10 -16.59 10.41
CA LEU A 16 -10.15 -17.17 11.25
C LEU A 16 -11.35 -17.68 10.43
N ALA A 17 -11.76 -16.95 9.39
CA ALA A 17 -12.80 -17.39 8.47
C ALA A 17 -12.45 -18.73 7.80
N SER A 18 -11.17 -18.96 7.46
CA SER A 18 -10.71 -20.23 6.87
C SER A 18 -10.81 -21.42 7.82
N TYR A 19 -10.95 -21.20 9.13
CA TYR A 19 -11.13 -22.25 10.15
C TYR A 19 -12.58 -22.38 10.64
N ALA A 20 -13.50 -21.55 10.17
CA ALA A 20 -14.88 -21.50 10.66
C ALA A 20 -15.72 -22.77 10.36
N GLY A 21 -15.22 -23.71 9.55
CA GLY A 21 -15.85 -25.00 9.30
C GLY A 21 -17.15 -24.89 8.48
N LEU A 22 -18.13 -25.76 8.77
CA LEU A 22 -19.44 -25.79 8.07
C LEU A 22 -20.40 -24.67 8.48
N GLU A 23 -20.08 -23.91 9.53
CA GLU A 23 -20.93 -22.82 10.03
C GLU A 23 -20.79 -21.59 9.13
N HIS A 24 -21.52 -21.60 8.01
CA HIS A 24 -21.48 -20.54 6.99
C HIS A 24 -21.72 -19.14 7.58
N ALA A 25 -22.61 -19.02 8.57
CA ALA A 25 -22.92 -17.74 9.21
C ALA A 25 -21.68 -17.13 9.91
N ILE A 26 -20.89 -17.96 10.60
CA ILE A 26 -19.67 -17.53 11.30
C ILE A 26 -18.61 -17.14 10.27
N ALA A 27 -18.41 -17.96 9.24
CA ALA A 27 -17.45 -17.67 8.17
C ALA A 27 -17.76 -16.33 7.47
N ILE A 28 -19.02 -16.10 7.11
CA ILE A 28 -19.47 -14.85 6.47
C ILE A 28 -19.24 -13.67 7.42
N SER A 29 -19.57 -13.80 8.71
CA SER A 29 -19.36 -12.72 9.67
C SER A 29 -17.89 -12.29 9.78
N PHE A 30 -16.95 -13.25 9.80
CA PHE A 30 -15.52 -12.94 9.83
C PHE A 30 -15.03 -12.29 8.54
N VAL A 31 -15.52 -12.73 7.37
CA VAL A 31 -15.18 -12.10 6.08
C VAL A 31 -15.68 -10.65 6.01
N LEU A 32 -16.88 -10.38 6.52
CA LEU A 32 -17.44 -9.02 6.59
C LEU A 32 -16.63 -8.12 7.52
N LEU A 33 -16.28 -8.63 8.71
CA LEU A 33 -15.43 -7.90 9.66
C LEU A 33 -14.04 -7.61 9.08
N ALA A 34 -13.43 -8.59 8.39
CA ALA A 34 -12.17 -8.42 7.70
C ALA A 34 -12.25 -7.27 6.68
N HIS A 35 -13.22 -7.30 5.76
CA HIS A 35 -13.38 -6.27 4.74
C HIS A 35 -13.72 -4.90 5.31
N THR A 36 -14.46 -4.85 6.43
CA THR A 36 -14.75 -3.59 7.14
C THR A 36 -13.46 -2.94 7.63
N LEU A 37 -12.55 -3.73 8.22
CA LEU A 37 -11.25 -3.22 8.69
C LEU A 37 -10.34 -2.78 7.53
N MET A 38 -10.45 -3.43 6.38
CA MET A 38 -9.73 -3.04 5.16
C MET A 38 -10.17 -1.66 4.63
N GLY A 39 -11.35 -1.15 5.00
CA GLY A 39 -11.82 0.17 4.58
C GLY A 39 -10.89 1.33 4.99
N ALA A 40 -10.16 1.21 6.10
CA ALA A 40 -9.21 2.22 6.56
C ALA A 40 -7.88 2.24 5.79
N PHE A 41 -7.60 1.22 4.98
CA PHE A 41 -6.35 1.07 4.23
C PHE A 41 -6.19 2.11 3.11
N PHE A 42 -7.19 2.21 2.24
CA PHE A 42 -7.14 3.06 1.05
C PHE A 42 -6.93 4.55 1.35
N PRO A 43 -7.66 5.18 2.31
CA PRO A 43 -7.42 6.58 2.64
C PRO A 43 -6.04 6.78 3.28
N SER A 44 -5.58 5.84 4.12
CA SER A 44 -4.27 5.95 4.79
C SER A 44 -3.11 6.08 3.81
N LEU A 45 -3.14 5.35 2.70
CA LEU A 45 -2.08 5.42 1.69
C LEU A 45 -2.22 6.63 0.76
N ARG A 46 -3.44 6.92 0.31
CA ARG A 46 -3.68 7.99 -0.67
C ARG A 46 -3.48 9.37 -0.07
N VAL A 47 -3.97 9.59 1.14
CA VAL A 47 -3.82 10.88 1.83
C VAL A 47 -2.35 11.14 2.13
N ASN A 48 -1.61 10.14 2.65
CA ASN A 48 -0.18 10.30 2.91
C ASN A 48 0.62 10.68 1.65
N ALA A 49 0.37 10.02 0.52
CA ALA A 49 1.06 10.36 -0.73
C ALA A 49 0.79 11.80 -1.21
N ILE A 50 -0.44 12.28 -1.02
CA ILE A 50 -0.84 13.65 -1.36
C ILE A 50 -0.18 14.65 -0.40
N ASP A 51 -0.16 14.36 0.90
CA ASP A 51 0.43 15.23 1.93
C ASP A 51 1.96 15.34 1.76
N LEU A 52 2.63 14.24 1.41
CA LEU A 52 4.07 14.19 1.13
C LEU A 52 4.46 15.03 -0.09
N THR A 53 3.65 14.99 -1.15
CA THR A 53 4.05 15.45 -2.49
C THR A 53 2.92 16.12 -3.29
N PRO A 54 2.28 17.19 -2.81
CA PRO A 54 1.14 17.79 -3.50
C PRO A 54 1.40 18.18 -4.97
N ASN A 55 2.64 18.55 -5.32
CA ASN A 55 2.98 18.94 -6.70
C ASN A 55 3.22 17.73 -7.63
N TYR A 56 3.56 16.57 -7.08
CA TYR A 56 3.92 15.36 -7.82
C TYR A 56 3.00 14.16 -7.52
N ALA A 57 1.94 14.36 -6.72
CA ALA A 57 1.06 13.31 -6.21
C ALA A 57 0.48 12.44 -7.32
N GLY A 58 0.04 13.03 -8.44
CA GLY A 58 -0.53 12.29 -9.56
C GLY A 58 0.44 11.27 -10.17
N THR A 59 1.68 11.67 -10.39
CA THR A 59 2.72 10.79 -10.94
C THR A 59 3.13 9.71 -9.93
N LEU A 60 3.35 10.09 -8.67
CA LEU A 60 3.76 9.16 -7.62
C LEU A 60 2.69 8.08 -7.35
N ILE A 61 1.42 8.49 -7.27
CA ILE A 61 0.27 7.58 -7.09
C ILE A 61 0.14 6.64 -8.29
N SER A 62 0.34 7.13 -9.51
CA SER A 62 0.25 6.31 -10.74
C SER A 62 1.36 5.26 -10.80
N ILE A 63 2.60 5.63 -10.48
CA ILE A 63 3.73 4.69 -10.39
C ILE A 63 3.45 3.61 -9.34
N THR A 64 2.98 4.02 -8.17
CA THR A 64 2.63 3.10 -7.07
C THR A 64 1.52 2.14 -7.48
N ASN A 65 0.50 2.62 -8.19
CA ASN A 65 -0.57 1.78 -8.71
C ASN A 65 -0.08 0.80 -9.79
N GLY A 66 0.87 1.22 -10.63
CA GLY A 66 1.54 0.35 -11.60
C GLY A 66 2.26 -0.82 -10.93
N PHE A 67 3.10 -0.54 -9.93
CA PHE A 67 3.75 -1.58 -9.14
C PHE A 67 2.74 -2.45 -8.39
N GLY A 68 1.67 -1.86 -7.85
CA GLY A 68 0.58 -2.59 -7.22
C GLY A 68 -0.11 -3.57 -8.18
N SER A 69 -0.29 -3.17 -9.43
CA SER A 69 -0.89 -4.01 -10.47
C SER A 69 0.03 -5.18 -10.86
N LEU A 70 1.35 -4.93 -11.01
CA LEU A 70 2.33 -6.00 -11.23
C LEU A 70 2.37 -6.98 -10.06
N SER A 71 2.35 -6.48 -8.82
CA SER A 71 2.29 -7.32 -7.63
C SER A 71 1.00 -8.14 -7.57
N GLY A 72 -0.13 -7.57 -8.00
CA GLY A 72 -1.41 -8.27 -8.10
C GLY A 72 -1.36 -9.43 -9.10
N PHE A 73 -0.74 -9.19 -10.26
CA PHE A 73 -0.51 -10.25 -11.25
C PHE A 73 0.38 -11.37 -10.71
N ALA A 74 1.52 -11.03 -10.10
CA ALA A 74 2.42 -12.01 -9.50
C ALA A 74 1.76 -12.78 -8.36
N GLY A 75 0.94 -12.11 -7.55
CA GLY A 75 0.16 -12.72 -6.47
C GLY A 75 -0.87 -13.72 -7.00
N ALA A 76 -1.62 -13.36 -8.03
CA ALA A 76 -2.59 -14.27 -8.68
C ALA A 76 -1.90 -15.49 -9.29
N TYR A 77 -0.76 -15.30 -9.96
CA TYR A 77 0.04 -16.40 -10.50
C TYR A 77 0.52 -17.35 -9.40
N SER A 78 1.08 -16.80 -8.32
CA SER A 78 1.57 -17.58 -7.18
C SER A 78 0.44 -18.34 -6.48
N ALA A 79 -0.72 -17.70 -6.28
CA ALA A 79 -1.89 -18.35 -5.70
C ALA A 79 -2.35 -19.54 -6.56
N GLY A 80 -2.42 -19.36 -7.89
CA GLY A 80 -2.78 -20.43 -8.82
C GLY A 80 -1.84 -21.65 -8.75
N MET A 81 -0.53 -21.42 -8.54
CA MET A 81 0.43 -22.52 -8.36
C MET A 81 0.29 -23.23 -7.00
N LEU A 82 -0.08 -22.49 -5.95
CA LEU A 82 -0.23 -23.02 -4.59
C LEU A 82 -1.57 -23.74 -4.38
N THR A 83 -2.57 -23.49 -5.22
CA THR A 83 -3.91 -24.08 -5.10
C THR A 83 -4.31 -24.90 -6.34
N PRO A 84 -3.55 -25.96 -6.72
CA PRO A 84 -3.85 -26.74 -7.92
C PRO A 84 -5.20 -27.46 -7.83
N ASN A 85 -5.65 -27.85 -6.64
CA ASN A 85 -6.91 -28.55 -6.42
C ASN A 85 -8.02 -27.65 -5.84
N ALA A 86 -7.73 -26.36 -5.66
CA ALA A 86 -8.62 -25.37 -5.04
C ALA A 86 -9.20 -25.82 -3.69
N THR A 87 -8.44 -26.59 -2.91
CA THR A 87 -8.90 -27.11 -1.61
C THR A 87 -8.78 -26.06 -0.52
N LEU A 88 -9.57 -26.20 0.54
CA LEU A 88 -9.55 -25.28 1.69
C LEU A 88 -8.16 -25.23 2.37
N GLU A 89 -7.46 -26.36 2.42
CA GLU A 89 -6.13 -26.45 3.02
C GLU A 89 -5.07 -25.69 2.22
N GLU A 90 -5.10 -25.82 0.89
CA GLU A 90 -4.24 -25.05 -0.02
C GLU A 90 -4.50 -23.54 0.12
N TRP A 91 -5.77 -23.12 0.15
CA TRP A 91 -6.14 -21.72 0.35
C TRP A 91 -5.72 -21.17 1.72
N ARG A 92 -5.80 -21.98 2.77
CA ARG A 92 -5.32 -21.62 4.10
C ARG A 92 -3.81 -21.35 4.11
N MET A 93 -3.03 -22.12 3.34
CA MET A 93 -1.60 -21.85 3.14
C MET A 93 -1.37 -20.50 2.47
N VAL A 94 -2.13 -20.17 1.42
CA VAL A 94 -2.06 -18.86 0.74
C VAL A 94 -2.43 -17.71 1.68
N PHE A 95 -3.45 -17.88 2.53
CA PHE A 95 -3.84 -16.87 3.52
C PHE A 95 -2.76 -16.65 4.57
N TRP A 96 -2.08 -17.70 5.04
CA TRP A 96 -0.95 -17.57 5.97
C TRP A 96 0.22 -16.81 5.35
N ILE A 97 0.61 -17.16 4.12
CA ILE A 97 1.68 -16.47 3.40
C ILE A 97 1.32 -14.98 3.23
N SER A 98 0.09 -14.70 2.81
CA SER A 98 -0.40 -13.33 2.62
C SER A 98 -0.43 -12.54 3.94
N PHE A 99 -0.87 -13.15 5.03
CA PHE A 99 -0.89 -12.53 6.36
C PHE A 99 0.51 -12.15 6.85
N ILE A 100 1.49 -13.04 6.67
CA ILE A 100 2.89 -12.77 7.04
C ILE A 100 3.45 -11.62 6.20
N ILE A 101 3.27 -11.65 4.88
CA ILE A 101 3.75 -10.60 3.97
C ILE A 101 3.14 -9.25 4.34
N PHE A 102 1.83 -9.18 4.54
CA PHE A 102 1.15 -7.93 4.92
C PHE A 102 1.61 -7.42 6.28
N THR A 103 1.81 -8.30 7.26
CA THR A 103 2.27 -7.90 8.60
C THR A 103 3.69 -7.35 8.56
N VAL A 104 4.62 -8.05 7.91
CA VAL A 104 6.03 -7.63 7.79
C VAL A 104 6.13 -6.31 7.02
N THR A 105 5.46 -6.21 5.88
CA THR A 105 5.48 -4.99 5.05
C THR A 105 4.86 -3.81 5.79
N SER A 106 3.78 -4.03 6.53
CA SER A 106 3.13 -2.97 7.33
C SER A 106 3.98 -2.54 8.52
N ALA A 107 4.76 -3.45 9.11
CA ALA A 107 5.71 -3.14 10.18
C ALA A 107 6.86 -2.27 9.67
N ILE A 108 7.46 -2.66 8.55
CA ILE A 108 8.46 -1.89 7.79
C ILE A 108 7.95 -0.47 7.51
N TYR A 109 6.72 -0.36 7.00
CA TYR A 109 6.08 0.94 6.76
C TYR A 109 5.90 1.75 8.04
N CYS A 110 5.49 1.14 9.16
CA CYS A 110 5.32 1.89 10.41
C CYS A 110 6.65 2.38 11.01
N ILE A 111 7.77 1.72 10.73
CA ILE A 111 9.08 2.11 11.26
C ILE A 111 9.70 3.23 10.41
N TRP A 112 9.55 3.18 9.09
CA TRP A 112 10.27 4.06 8.16
C TRP A 112 9.42 5.11 7.44
N ALA A 113 8.09 5.00 7.44
CA ALA A 113 7.26 6.01 6.77
C ALA A 113 7.28 7.35 7.53
N SER A 114 7.45 8.43 6.77
CA SER A 114 7.27 9.81 7.25
C SER A 114 5.99 10.41 6.67
N ALA A 115 5.41 11.37 7.38
CA ALA A 115 4.29 12.20 6.93
C ALA A 115 4.71 13.64 6.60
N GLU A 116 6.01 13.95 6.68
CA GLU A 116 6.52 15.29 6.38
C GLU A 116 6.69 15.51 4.88
N GLN A 117 6.33 16.70 4.39
CA GLN A 117 6.51 17.08 3.00
C GLN A 117 7.99 16.95 2.61
N GLN A 118 8.25 16.25 1.50
CA GLN A 118 9.62 16.02 1.06
C GLN A 118 10.22 17.29 0.42
N GLU A 119 11.52 17.54 0.67
CA GLU A 119 12.19 18.80 0.26
C GLU A 119 12.16 19.06 -1.26
N TRP A 120 12.18 17.99 -2.05
CA TRP A 120 12.12 18.04 -3.52
C TRP A 120 10.72 18.38 -4.06
N ASN A 121 9.69 18.40 -3.21
CA ASN A 121 8.35 18.80 -3.61
C ASN A 121 8.21 20.34 -3.76
N ASP A 122 9.19 21.13 -3.33
CA ASP A 122 9.09 22.60 -3.31
C ASP A 122 9.47 23.25 -4.65
N LEU A 123 8.49 23.44 -5.53
CA LEU A 123 8.66 24.09 -6.85
C LEU A 123 9.14 25.55 -6.74
N GLY A 124 8.94 26.21 -5.58
CA GLY A 124 9.35 27.59 -5.34
C GLY A 124 10.87 27.75 -5.27
N LYS A 125 11.58 26.79 -4.67
CA LYS A 125 13.06 26.79 -4.61
C LYS A 125 13.66 26.59 -5.99
N THR A 126 13.17 25.62 -6.75
CA THR A 126 13.67 25.32 -8.11
C THR A 126 13.45 26.48 -9.08
N LYS A 127 12.28 27.14 -9.07
CA LYS A 127 12.03 28.31 -9.92
C LYS A 127 12.91 29.50 -9.53
N THR A 128 13.09 29.74 -8.24
CA THR A 128 13.93 30.84 -7.75
C THR A 128 15.41 30.62 -8.10
N GLU A 129 15.94 29.42 -7.90
CA GLU A 129 17.30 29.06 -8.33
C GLU A 129 17.50 29.15 -9.85
N THR A 130 16.49 28.74 -10.62
CA THR A 130 16.55 28.84 -12.09
C THR A 130 16.58 30.30 -12.53
N ASN A 131 15.72 31.15 -11.95
CA ASN A 131 15.69 32.57 -12.26
C ASN A 131 16.98 33.30 -11.83
N VAL A 132 17.57 32.92 -10.70
CA VAL A 132 18.86 33.46 -10.23
C VAL A 132 19.99 33.05 -11.16
N LYS A 133 20.07 31.77 -11.56
CA LYS A 133 21.08 31.29 -12.52
C LYS A 133 20.98 31.98 -13.89
N VAL A 134 19.76 32.16 -14.39
CA VAL A 134 19.53 32.86 -15.66
C VAL A 134 19.88 34.36 -15.55
N ALA A 135 19.68 34.97 -14.39
CA ALA A 135 20.09 36.36 -14.15
C ALA A 135 21.62 36.49 -14.07
N ASP A 136 22.30 35.60 -13.35
CA ASP A 136 23.76 35.58 -13.23
C ASP A 136 24.45 35.29 -14.57
N GLU A 137 23.91 34.38 -15.38
CA GLU A 137 24.42 34.09 -16.72
C GLU A 137 24.31 35.33 -17.63
N LYS A 138 23.18 36.04 -17.60
CA LYS A 138 23.01 37.30 -18.35
C LYS A 138 23.98 38.39 -17.91
N MET A 139 24.21 38.54 -16.60
CA MET A 139 25.18 39.51 -16.06
C MET A 139 26.64 39.15 -16.32
N SER A 140 26.95 37.92 -16.74
CA SER A 140 28.30 37.47 -17.07
C SER A 140 28.67 37.61 -18.54
N VAL A 141 27.68 37.85 -19.41
CA VAL A 141 27.82 37.93 -20.87
C VAL A 141 27.85 39.39 -21.37
N ASP A 142 27.42 40.35 -20.53
CA ASP A 142 27.51 41.80 -20.74
C ASP A 142 28.78 42.40 -20.10
#